data_AF-A0A9X0FKF4-F1
#
_entry.id   AF-A0A9X0FKF4-F1
#
_cell.length_a   1.000
_cell.length_b   1.000
_cell.length_c   1.000
_cell.angle_alpha   90.00
_cell.angle_beta   90.00
_cell.angle_gamma   90.00
#
_symmetry.space_group_name_H-M   'P 1'
#
loop_
_entity.id
_entity.type
_entity.pdbx_description
1 polymer ?
#
loop_
_entity_poly.entity_id
_entity_poly.type
_entity_poly.pdbx_seq_one_letter_code
_entity_poly.pdbx_strand_id
1 'polypeptide(L)'
;MSTIIEARRLNGTDIGKTVEFSGITGVLNQVGHTTVVTDETKLCDKYNVYEQTQIVTATVGAHSYTLRPSQKITITGKRSPEAGQ
;
A
#
# COMPACT_ATOMS: atom_id res chain seq x y z
N MET A 1 -13.34 8.94 -14.23
CA MET A 1 -11.94 8.87 -14.66
C MET A 1 -11.18 8.04 -13.63
N SER A 2 -10.35 7.11 -14.08
CA SER A 2 -9.47 6.31 -13.23
C SER A 2 -8.01 6.71 -13.46
N THR A 3 -7.15 6.45 -12.48
CA THR A 3 -5.72 6.71 -12.55
C THR A 3 -4.98 5.49 -12.04
N ILE A 4 -3.96 5.04 -12.76
CA ILE A 4 -3.10 3.94 -12.34
C ILE A 4 -1.85 4.54 -11.70
N ILE A 5 -1.60 4.17 -10.45
CA ILE A 5 -0.40 4.56 -9.72
C ILE A 5 0.35 3.34 -9.21
N GLU A 6 1.55 3.56 -8.69
CA GLU A 6 2.25 2.56 -7.90
C GLU A 6 1.82 2.65 -6.44
N ALA A 7 1.81 1.54 -5.71
CA ALA A 7 1.38 1.48 -4.32
C ALA A 7 2.16 2.47 -3.44
N ARG A 8 3.45 2.71 -3.72
CA ARG A 8 4.26 3.72 -3.01
C ARG A 8 3.73 5.15 -3.10
N ARG A 9 2.89 5.44 -4.10
CA ARG A 9 2.27 6.76 -4.29
C ARG A 9 0.91 6.87 -3.60
N LEU A 10 0.35 5.76 -3.12
CA LEU A 10 -0.92 5.74 -2.38
C LEU A 10 -0.75 6.52 -1.08
N ASN A 11 -1.64 7.50 -0.84
CA ASN A 11 -1.51 8.39 0.31
C ASN A 11 -2.89 8.78 0.87
N GLY A 12 -2.91 9.60 1.93
CA GLY A 12 -4.14 9.98 2.62
C GLY A 12 -5.18 10.69 1.74
N THR A 13 -4.78 11.30 0.61
CA THR A 13 -5.72 11.94 -0.33
C THR A 13 -6.53 10.94 -1.15
N ASP A 14 -6.14 9.66 -1.13
CA ASP A 14 -6.84 8.57 -1.81
C ASP A 14 -7.85 7.85 -0.91
N ILE A 15 -7.87 8.16 0.40
CA ILE A 15 -8.83 7.59 1.34
C ILE A 15 -10.26 7.99 0.94
N GLY A 16 -11.15 7.00 0.95
CA GLY A 16 -12.54 7.09 0.52
C GLY A 16 -12.71 6.90 -0.99
N LYS A 17 -11.64 6.75 -1.78
CA LYS A 17 -11.75 6.40 -3.20
C LYS A 17 -11.83 4.88 -3.38
N THR A 18 -12.43 4.46 -4.49
CA THR A 18 -12.39 3.05 -4.90
C THR A 18 -11.00 2.73 -5.44
N VAL A 19 -10.39 1.67 -4.91
CA VAL A 19 -9.11 1.13 -5.36
C VAL A 19 -9.28 -0.29 -5.88
N GLU A 20 -8.47 -0.64 -6.86
CA GLU A 20 -8.39 -2.00 -7.39
C GLU A 20 -6.94 -2.44 -7.57
N PHE A 21 -6.62 -3.64 -7.09
CA PHE A 21 -5.32 -4.28 -7.24
C PHE A 21 -5.42 -5.80 -7.01
N SER A 22 -4.68 -6.60 -7.77
CA SER A 22 -4.58 -8.06 -7.57
C SER A 22 -5.94 -8.78 -7.44
N GLY A 23 -6.96 -8.35 -8.18
CA GLY A 23 -8.32 -8.90 -8.11
C GLY A 23 -9.15 -8.45 -6.90
N ILE A 24 -8.64 -7.54 -6.07
CA ILE A 24 -9.35 -6.89 -4.97
C ILE A 24 -9.88 -5.54 -5.46
N THR A 25 -11.16 -5.28 -5.24
CA THR A 25 -11.81 -3.99 -5.52
C THR A 25 -12.60 -3.53 -4.29
N GLY A 26 -12.42 -2.29 -3.87
CA GLY A 26 -13.17 -1.74 -2.74
C GLY A 26 -12.76 -0.32 -2.35
N VAL A 27 -13.35 0.22 -1.28
CA VAL A 27 -13.03 1.57 -0.79
C VAL A 27 -11.79 1.54 0.10
N LEU A 28 -10.82 2.42 -0.18
CA LEU A 28 -9.63 2.59 0.65
C LEU A 28 -9.98 3.34 1.94
N ASN A 29 -9.83 2.70 3.08
CA ASN A 29 -10.12 3.27 4.40
C ASN A 29 -8.86 3.82 5.09
N GLN A 30 -7.71 3.18 4.87
CA GLN A 30 -6.45 3.59 5.48
C GLN A 30 -5.28 3.19 4.59
N VAL A 31 -4.22 3.99 4.61
CA VAL A 31 -2.93 3.65 4.01
C VAL A 31 -1.81 3.92 5.00
N GLY A 32 -0.84 3.01 5.06
CA GLY A 32 0.35 3.11 5.88
C GLY A 32 1.58 2.75 5.07
N HIS A 33 2.71 3.38 5.40
CA HIS A 33 4.00 3.10 4.81
C HIS A 33 4.92 2.64 5.92
N THR A 34 5.49 1.45 5.79
CA THR A 34 6.44 0.93 6.77
C THR A 34 7.64 0.33 6.07
N THR A 35 8.78 0.38 6.75
CA THR A 35 10.01 -0.25 6.30
C THR A 35 10.17 -1.56 7.05
N VAL A 36 10.26 -2.66 6.32
CA VAL A 36 10.53 -3.98 6.91
C VAL A 36 11.97 -4.34 6.60
N VAL A 37 12.67 -4.86 7.60
CA VAL A 37 13.98 -5.49 7.41
C VAL A 37 13.71 -6.92 6.97
N THR A 38 14.01 -7.23 5.71
CA THR A 38 13.59 -8.49 5.09
C THR A 38 14.68 -9.55 5.08
N ASP A 39 15.96 -9.18 5.18
CA ASP A 39 17.03 -10.16 5.14
C ASP A 39 18.28 -9.67 5.90
N GLU A 40 18.90 -10.57 6.65
CA GLU A 40 20.22 -10.37 7.23
C GLU A 40 21.23 -11.12 6.35
N THR A 41 21.89 -10.40 5.45
CA THR A 41 23.02 -10.98 4.72
C THR A 41 24.28 -10.78 5.55
N LYS A 42 24.83 -11.88 6.09
CA LYS A 42 26.12 -11.87 6.78
C LYS A 42 27.24 -11.68 5.76
N LEU A 43 27.77 -10.46 5.66
CA LEU A 43 28.84 -10.12 4.70
C LEU A 43 30.18 -10.73 5.14
N CYS A 44 30.42 -10.82 6.45
CA CYS A 44 31.46 -11.61 7.11
C CYS A 44 31.15 -11.71 8.62
N ASP A 45 31.98 -12.40 9.42
CA ASP A 45 31.77 -12.60 10.87
C ASP A 45 31.59 -11.31 11.71
N LYS A 46 31.81 -10.13 11.13
CA LYS A 46 31.71 -8.83 11.80
C LYS A 46 30.64 -7.89 11.26
N TYR A 47 30.02 -8.17 10.11
CA TYR A 47 29.07 -7.25 9.47
C TYR A 47 27.83 -7.98 8.96
N ASN A 48 26.68 -7.55 9.49
CA ASN A 48 25.35 -7.92 9.01
C ASN A 48 24.84 -6.77 8.13
N VAL A 49 24.44 -7.08 6.90
CA VAL A 49 23.76 -6.15 6.01
C VAL A 49 22.27 -6.44 6.11
N TYR A 50 21.51 -5.44 6.52
CA TYR A 50 20.05 -5.51 6.60
C TYR A 50 19.45 -4.90 5.34
N GLU A 51 18.75 -5.71 4.55
CA GLU A 51 17.99 -5.17 3.42
C GLU A 51 16.68 -4.56 3.92
N GLN A 52 16.52 -3.25 3.72
CA GLN A 52 15.33 -2.50 4.09
C GLN A 52 14.37 -2.42 2.90
N THR A 53 13.26 -3.15 2.99
CA THR A 53 12.20 -3.11 1.98
C THR A 53 11.06 -2.25 2.49
N GLN A 54 10.75 -1.16 1.77
CA GLN A 54 9.51 -0.43 2.00
C GLN A 54 8.31 -1.29 1.60
N ILE A 55 7.26 -1.30 2.40
CA ILE A 55 5.97 -1.90 2.06
C ILE A 55 4.86 -0.88 2.31
N VAL A 56 3.75 -1.07 1.60
CA VAL A 56 2.56 -0.23 1.75
C VAL A 56 1.45 -1.09 2.30
N THR A 57 0.86 -0.70 3.43
CA THR A 57 -0.33 -1.34 3.98
C THR A 57 -1.56 -0.57 3.55
N ALA A 58 -2.50 -1.20 2.85
CA ALA A 58 -3.76 -0.60 2.44
C ALA A 58 -4.93 -1.34 3.12
N THR A 59 -5.79 -0.62 3.83
CA THR A 59 -7.04 -1.16 4.36
C THR A 59 -8.16 -0.90 3.37
N VAL A 60 -8.74 -1.96 2.82
CA VAL A 60 -9.83 -1.88 1.84
C VAL A 60 -11.05 -2.61 2.43
N GLY A 61 -12.13 -1.88 2.66
CA GLY A 61 -13.24 -2.40 3.46
C GLY A 61 -12.78 -2.78 4.87
N ALA A 62 -13.03 -4.02 5.29
CA ALA A 62 -12.65 -4.54 6.61
C ALA A 62 -11.28 -5.27 6.63
N HIS A 63 -10.53 -5.27 5.52
CA HIS A 63 -9.33 -6.08 5.36
C HIS A 63 -8.08 -5.23 5.09
N SER A 64 -6.98 -5.61 5.71
CA SER A 64 -5.66 -5.01 5.50
C SER A 64 -4.82 -5.85 4.55
N TYR A 65 -4.23 -5.19 3.55
CA TYR A 65 -3.40 -5.80 2.53
C TYR A 65 -2.00 -5.20 2.56
N THR A 66 -0.98 -6.04 2.45
CA THR A 66 0.41 -5.61 2.27
C THR A 66 0.74 -5.61 0.78
N LEU A 67 1.19 -4.46 0.28
CA LEU A 67 1.45 -4.21 -1.12
C LEU A 67 2.95 -3.94 -1.31
N ARG A 68 3.49 -4.47 -2.41
CA ARG A 68 4.85 -4.11 -2.83
C ARG A 68 4.84 -2.67 -3.37
N PRO A 69 5.91 -1.87 -3.14
CA PRO A 69 5.96 -0.49 -3.59
C PRO A 69 5.67 -0.29 -5.09
N SER A 70 6.12 -1.22 -5.93
CA SER A 70 5.97 -1.20 -7.38
C SER A 70 4.63 -1.76 -7.89
N GLN A 71 3.81 -2.33 -7.00
CA GLN A 71 2.52 -2.91 -7.36
C GLN A 71 1.60 -1.82 -7.92
N LYS A 72 0.90 -2.12 -9.02
CA LYS A 72 0.00 -1.17 -9.67
C LYS A 72 -1.35 -1.18 -8.98
N ILE A 73 -1.84 0.01 -8.68
CA ILE A 73 -3.14 0.28 -8.06
C ILE A 73 -3.94 1.15 -9.02
N THR A 74 -5.14 0.71 -9.37
CA THR A 74 -6.11 1.54 -10.09
C THR A 74 -6.95 2.29 -9.08
N ILE A 75 -7.04 3.62 -9.20
CA ILE A 75 -7.87 4.48 -8.36
C ILE A 75 -8.99 5.05 -9.21
N THR A 76 -10.24 4.88 -8.78
CA THR A 76 -11.42 5.32 -9.53
C THR A 76 -12.26 6.30 -8.71
N GLY A 77 -12.54 7.47 -9.31
CA GLY A 77 -13.63 8.36 -8.88
C GLY A 77 -13.41 9.18 -7.61
N LYS A 78 -14.27 10.20 -7.45
CA LYS A 78 -14.31 11.11 -6.28
C LYS A 78 -14.65 10.31 -5.01
N ARG A 79 -14.21 10.80 -3.82
CA ARG A 79 -14.55 10.24 -2.50
C ARG A 79 -15.97 9.65 -2.50
N SER A 80 -16.08 8.34 -2.30
CA SER A 80 -17.37 7.70 -2.04
C SER A 80 -17.94 8.33 -0.75
N PRO A 81 -19.21 8.75 -0.74
CA PRO A 81 -19.81 9.48 0.38
C PRO A 81 -20.05 8.64 1.65
N GLU A 82 -19.50 7.42 1.77
CA GLU A 82 -19.73 6.54 2.92
C GLU A 82 -18.73 6.72 4.06
N ALA A 83 -18.56 7.97 4.48
CA ALA A 83 -18.10 8.30 5.83
C ALA A 83 -18.94 9.49 6.35
N GLY A 84 -20.26 9.30 6.31
CA GLY A 84 -21.25 10.18 6.90
C GLY A 84 -22.08 9.39 7.91
N GLN A 85 -21.50 9.16 9.10
CA GLN A 85 -22.17 9.15 10.41
C GLN A 85 -21.16 8.80 11.51
#